data_AF-A0A2T2VY64-F1
#
_entry.id   AF-A0A2T2VY64-F1
#
_cell.length_a   1.000
_cell.length_b   1.000
_cell.length_c   1.000
_cell.angle_alpha   90.00
_cell.angle_beta   90.00
_cell.angle_gamma   90.00
#
_symmetry.space_group_name_H-M   'P 1'
#
loop_
_entity.id
_entity.type
_entity.pdbx_description
1 polymer ?
#
loop_
_entity_poly.entity_id
_entity_poly.type
_entity_poly.pdbx_seq_one_letter_code
_entity_poly.pdbx_strand_id
1 'polypeptide(L)'
;MINDVLEMSKIEAGRISLHVTTVDLSSLLSSPEAMLALQAKAKGLSLDFDCAPAIPAYIATDEGKLRQVLINLLGNAIKFTQTGRVSLRVRSLRPVPAALAATYPETNGALEFAVVDTGPGVAPEDISRLFEPFTQSARGLQWSATDPSQRGNGLGLPISQQFVQLMGGELTLETQLNRGTTFTFVLPVQRVDRSAVFPTPDGQAAVALAQTWHPHLIWMDIRMPGLDGYAATSQIKALTLDPAPVMIALTASPFEEERAKILAAGCDDFVRKPFQLQGLLQKIAAYLPVRYRYAEAEFGSPEGPEAVNSAGSQPDRAELRLWLQTMAADWQQALGQAAIAGSDDRLIELLGQLLDAPTGVTQTLTTWAKNFEFDRILDCLHPEADGPSPQSPKMTEPNLGSDMGRCRRETNRPPS
;
A
#
# COMPACT_ATOMS: atom_id res chain seq x y z
N MET A 1 -1.97 -7.50 -21.48
CA MET A 1 -1.35 -7.30 -22.84
C MET A 1 -1.65 -5.95 -23.51
N ILE A 2 -2.91 -5.48 -23.64
CA ILE A 2 -3.19 -4.17 -24.28
C ILE A 2 -2.61 -3.00 -23.47
N ASN A 3 -2.66 -3.08 -22.14
CA ASN A 3 -2.13 -2.04 -21.26
C ASN A 3 -0.61 -1.86 -21.43
N ASP A 4 0.18 -2.94 -21.43
CA ASP A 4 1.64 -2.87 -21.62
C ASP A 4 2.02 -2.20 -22.96
N VAL A 5 1.26 -2.49 -24.03
CA VAL A 5 1.48 -1.89 -25.35
C VAL A 5 1.11 -0.41 -25.35
N LEU A 6 0.01 -0.04 -24.66
CA LEU A 6 -0.37 1.37 -24.49
C LEU A 6 0.65 2.12 -23.62
N GLU A 7 1.19 1.50 -22.59
CA GLU A 7 2.26 2.06 -21.77
C GLU A 7 3.51 2.27 -22.61
N MET A 8 3.96 1.26 -23.36
CA MET A 8 5.10 1.39 -24.26
C MET A 8 4.90 2.50 -25.30
N SER A 9 3.72 2.58 -25.91
CA SER A 9 3.39 3.66 -26.85
C SER A 9 3.42 5.04 -26.20
N LYS A 10 2.97 5.17 -24.94
CA LYS A 10 3.07 6.42 -24.17
C LYS A 10 4.52 6.74 -23.80
N ILE A 11 5.34 5.74 -23.51
CA ILE A 11 6.79 5.87 -23.25
C ILE A 11 7.47 6.46 -24.48
N GLU A 12 7.29 5.83 -25.65
CA GLU A 12 7.92 6.24 -26.91
C GLU A 12 7.46 7.64 -27.34
N ALA A 13 6.21 7.99 -27.06
CA ALA A 13 5.68 9.33 -27.32
C ALA A 13 6.11 10.39 -26.28
N GLY A 14 6.85 10.01 -25.23
CA GLY A 14 7.26 10.92 -24.15
C GLY A 14 6.11 11.45 -23.29
N ARG A 15 4.97 10.73 -23.25
CA ARG A 15 3.73 11.17 -22.60
C ARG A 15 3.50 10.56 -21.21
N ILE A 16 4.50 9.91 -20.62
CA ILE A 16 4.39 9.36 -19.27
C ILE A 16 4.78 10.42 -18.25
N SER A 17 3.83 10.73 -17.36
CA SER A 17 4.03 11.54 -16.17
C SER A 17 4.11 10.68 -14.91
N LEU A 18 4.82 11.18 -13.91
CA LEU A 18 4.79 10.64 -12.56
C LEU A 18 3.67 11.29 -11.76
N HIS A 19 2.91 10.47 -11.03
CA HIS A 19 1.94 10.94 -10.06
C HIS A 19 2.50 10.74 -8.64
N VAL A 20 3.36 11.68 -8.23
CA VAL A 20 4.09 11.60 -6.97
C VAL A 20 3.18 11.92 -5.78
N THR A 21 3.01 10.95 -4.90
CA THR A 21 2.22 11.05 -3.66
C THR A 21 3.01 10.55 -2.46
N THR A 22 2.52 10.80 -1.24
CA THR A 22 3.10 10.19 -0.04
C THR A 22 2.63 8.75 0.07
N VAL A 23 3.58 7.82 0.04
CA VAL A 23 3.34 6.37 0.04
C VAL A 23 3.88 5.77 1.33
N ASP A 24 3.08 4.93 1.97
CA ASP A 24 3.52 4.04 3.05
C ASP A 24 4.32 2.87 2.44
N LEU A 25 5.61 2.84 2.72
CA LEU A 25 6.52 1.86 2.13
C LEU A 25 6.21 0.43 2.63
N SER A 26 5.77 0.27 3.87
CA SER A 26 5.42 -1.05 4.41
C SER A 26 4.21 -1.63 3.70
N SER A 27 3.16 -0.82 3.53
CA SER A 27 1.94 -1.19 2.80
C SER A 27 2.24 -1.45 1.32
N LEU A 28 3.06 -0.62 0.68
CA LEU A 28 3.49 -0.81 -0.72
C LEU A 28 4.15 -2.18 -0.92
N LEU A 29 5.05 -2.58 -0.03
CA LEU A 29 5.82 -3.83 -0.13
C LEU A 29 5.00 -5.08 0.23
N SER A 30 4.06 -4.97 1.17
CA SER A 30 3.23 -6.09 1.61
C SER A 30 2.30 -6.64 0.52
N SER A 31 1.85 -5.79 -0.41
CA SER A 31 0.90 -6.21 -1.45
C SER A 31 1.55 -7.14 -2.50
N PRO A 32 2.72 -6.82 -3.11
CA PRO A 32 3.45 -7.75 -3.96
C PRO A 32 3.84 -9.04 -3.22
N GLU A 33 4.20 -8.94 -1.93
CA GLU A 33 4.52 -10.10 -1.11
C GLU A 33 3.33 -11.06 -1.01
N ALA A 34 2.15 -10.56 -0.61
CA ALA A 34 0.95 -11.37 -0.46
C ALA A 34 0.51 -12.01 -1.79
N MET A 35 0.51 -11.23 -2.88
CA MET A 35 0.14 -11.70 -4.21
C MET A 35 1.06 -12.83 -4.70
N LEU A 36 2.38 -12.65 -4.54
CA LEU A 36 3.37 -13.55 -5.09
C LEU A 36 3.71 -14.73 -4.18
N ALA A 37 3.37 -14.66 -2.88
CA ALA A 37 3.56 -15.75 -1.93
C ALA A 37 2.84 -17.04 -2.35
N LEU A 38 1.62 -16.93 -2.90
CA LEU A 38 0.88 -18.08 -3.42
C LEU A 38 1.59 -18.73 -4.61
N GLN A 39 2.14 -17.92 -5.52
CA GLN A 39 2.87 -18.41 -6.69
C GLN A 39 4.19 -19.09 -6.29
N ALA A 40 4.94 -18.47 -5.37
CA ALA A 40 6.17 -19.05 -4.84
C ALA A 40 5.90 -20.37 -4.12
N LYS A 41 4.86 -20.42 -3.27
CA LYS A 41 4.45 -21.64 -2.54
C LYS A 41 4.02 -22.76 -3.49
N ALA A 42 3.27 -22.44 -4.55
CA ALA A 42 2.87 -23.44 -5.55
C ALA A 42 4.07 -24.07 -6.27
N LYS A 43 5.19 -23.33 -6.40
CA LYS A 43 6.46 -23.82 -6.94
C LYS A 43 7.41 -24.40 -5.89
N GLY A 44 7.06 -24.36 -4.60
CA GLY A 44 7.97 -24.76 -3.52
C GLY A 44 9.19 -23.85 -3.35
N LEU A 45 9.10 -22.59 -3.75
CA LEU A 45 10.14 -21.57 -3.57
C LEU A 45 9.96 -20.84 -2.23
N SER A 46 11.07 -20.44 -1.63
CA SER A 46 11.04 -19.43 -0.55
C SER A 46 10.93 -18.02 -1.16
N LEU A 47 10.05 -17.20 -0.61
CA LEU A 47 9.92 -15.79 -0.94
C LEU A 47 10.17 -14.96 0.32
N ASP A 48 11.21 -14.12 0.31
CA ASP A 48 11.65 -13.38 1.49
C ASP A 48 11.72 -11.86 1.21
N PHE A 49 11.12 -11.05 2.07
CA PHE A 49 11.25 -9.59 2.03
C PHE A 49 12.19 -9.12 3.14
N ASP A 50 13.44 -8.82 2.75
CA ASP A 50 14.51 -8.35 3.62
C ASP A 50 14.57 -6.82 3.61
N CYS A 51 13.81 -6.20 4.51
CA CYS A 51 13.78 -4.76 4.70
C CYS A 51 14.66 -4.32 5.87
N ALA A 52 15.63 -3.44 5.64
CA ALA A 52 16.50 -2.96 6.72
C ALA A 52 15.72 -2.05 7.70
N PRO A 53 16.01 -2.09 9.02
CA PRO A 53 15.28 -1.28 10.02
C PRO A 53 15.33 0.24 9.78
N ALA A 54 16.30 0.71 9.01
CA ALA A 54 16.56 2.14 8.78
C ALA A 54 15.81 2.74 7.57
N ILE A 55 14.95 1.97 6.88
CA ILE A 55 14.14 2.50 5.78
C ILE A 55 13.07 3.47 6.33
N PRO A 56 12.77 4.58 5.61
CA PRO A 56 11.68 5.47 6.00
C PRO A 56 10.33 4.76 5.93
N ALA A 57 9.42 5.07 6.85
CA ALA A 57 8.06 4.55 6.79
C ALA A 57 7.27 5.14 5.60
N TYR A 58 7.48 6.42 5.28
CA TYR A 58 6.83 7.06 4.14
C TYR A 58 7.82 7.75 3.22
N ILE A 59 7.53 7.70 1.92
CA ILE A 59 8.31 8.35 0.86
C ILE A 59 7.39 9.08 -0.11
N ALA A 60 7.88 10.13 -0.76
CA ALA A 60 7.21 10.72 -1.91
C ALA A 60 7.64 9.98 -3.18
N THR A 61 6.72 9.26 -3.83
CA THR A 61 6.97 8.54 -5.08
C THR A 61 5.66 8.25 -5.84
N ASP A 62 5.75 7.67 -7.04
CA ASP A 62 4.61 7.14 -7.78
C ASP A 62 4.36 5.68 -7.34
N GLU A 63 3.33 5.48 -6.52
CA GLU A 63 3.00 4.17 -5.93
C GLU A 63 2.75 3.11 -7.00
N GLY A 64 1.95 3.44 -8.03
CA GLY A 64 1.55 2.50 -9.07
C GLY A 64 2.73 2.04 -9.90
N LYS A 65 3.59 2.97 -10.33
CA LYS A 65 4.78 2.63 -11.12
C LYS A 65 5.81 1.85 -10.33
N LEU A 66 6.08 2.23 -9.08
CA LEU A 66 7.02 1.49 -8.23
C LEU A 66 6.49 0.08 -7.94
N ARG A 67 5.20 -0.06 -7.64
CA ARG A 67 4.54 -1.35 -7.48
C ARG A 67 4.68 -2.21 -8.74
N GLN A 68 4.42 -1.65 -9.91
CA GLN A 68 4.53 -2.35 -11.20
C GLN A 68 5.95 -2.87 -11.45
N VAL A 69 6.97 -2.05 -11.17
CA VAL A 69 8.38 -2.45 -11.25
C VAL A 69 8.65 -3.66 -10.35
N LEU A 70 8.23 -3.59 -9.09
CA LEU A 70 8.46 -4.66 -8.12
C LEU A 70 7.74 -5.96 -8.51
N ILE A 71 6.47 -5.89 -8.90
CA ILE A 71 5.68 -7.05 -9.34
C ILE A 71 6.33 -7.70 -10.57
N ASN A 72 6.74 -6.90 -11.56
CA ASN A 72 7.36 -7.44 -12.76
C ASN A 72 8.70 -8.12 -12.46
N LEU A 73 9.58 -7.50 -11.68
CA LEU A 73 10.88 -8.09 -11.33
C LEU A 73 10.73 -9.35 -10.47
N LEU A 74 9.91 -9.31 -9.41
CA LEU A 74 9.67 -10.47 -8.54
C LEU A 74 8.92 -11.59 -9.26
N GLY A 75 7.94 -11.24 -10.10
CA GLY A 75 7.22 -12.19 -10.94
C GLY A 75 8.15 -12.90 -11.92
N ASN A 76 9.08 -12.18 -12.55
CA ASN A 76 10.11 -12.79 -13.40
C ASN A 76 11.02 -13.73 -12.59
N ALA A 77 11.49 -13.31 -11.42
CA ALA A 77 12.32 -14.13 -10.54
C ALA A 77 11.63 -15.45 -10.14
N ILE A 78 10.36 -15.40 -9.71
CA ILE A 78 9.55 -16.60 -9.37
C ILE A 78 9.30 -17.44 -10.61
N LYS A 79 9.04 -16.82 -11.77
CA LYS A 79 8.77 -17.51 -13.03
C LYS A 79 9.97 -18.35 -13.48
N PHE A 80 11.19 -17.83 -13.40
CA PHE A 80 12.38 -18.51 -13.92
C PHE A 80 13.10 -19.37 -12.89
N THR A 81 12.89 -19.14 -11.59
CA THR A 81 13.44 -19.99 -10.54
C THR A 81 12.60 -21.27 -10.42
N GLN A 82 13.27 -22.42 -10.40
CA GLN A 82 12.62 -23.74 -10.25
C GLN A 82 12.72 -24.26 -8.83
N THR A 83 13.88 -24.09 -8.21
CA THR A 83 14.16 -24.49 -6.82
C THR A 83 14.99 -23.41 -6.15
N GLY A 84 14.87 -23.30 -4.83
CA GLY A 84 15.62 -22.31 -4.04
C GLY A 84 14.73 -21.16 -3.57
N ARG A 85 15.22 -19.94 -3.69
CA ARG A 85 14.62 -18.73 -3.13
C ARG A 85 14.62 -17.55 -4.08
N VAL A 86 13.66 -16.66 -3.85
CA VAL A 86 13.56 -15.31 -4.39
C VAL A 86 13.45 -14.36 -3.21
N SER A 87 14.19 -13.25 -3.23
CA SER A 87 14.12 -12.25 -2.16
C SER A 87 14.11 -10.83 -2.68
N LEU A 88 13.29 -9.98 -2.08
CA LEU A 88 13.38 -8.53 -2.23
C LEU A 88 14.19 -7.97 -1.07
N ARG A 89 15.29 -7.28 -1.37
CA ARG A 89 16.07 -6.52 -0.39
C ARG A 89 15.80 -5.03 -0.56
N VAL A 90 15.49 -4.34 0.53
CA VAL A 90 15.35 -2.87 0.54
C VAL A 90 16.31 -2.26 1.56
N ARG A 91 17.11 -1.29 1.12
CA ARG A 91 18.13 -0.60 1.93
C ARG A 91 18.03 0.91 1.78
N SER A 92 18.26 1.63 2.88
CA SER A 92 18.46 3.08 2.84
C SER A 92 19.93 3.37 2.61
N LEU A 93 20.25 4.06 1.51
CA LEU A 93 21.60 4.52 1.22
C LEU A 93 21.81 5.88 1.89
N ARG A 94 22.63 5.88 2.95
CA ARG A 94 23.04 7.10 3.66
C ARG A 94 24.55 7.11 3.86
N PRO A 95 25.26 8.19 3.47
CA PRO A 95 24.73 9.38 2.79
C PRO A 95 24.18 9.07 1.38
N VAL A 96 23.33 9.96 0.86
CA VAL A 96 22.81 9.85 -0.51
C VAL A 96 23.99 9.88 -1.49
N PRO A 97 24.05 9.00 -2.50
CA PRO A 97 25.10 9.01 -3.50
C PRO A 97 25.26 10.40 -4.14
N ALA A 98 26.50 10.89 -4.25
CA ALA A 98 26.79 12.27 -4.67
C ALA A 98 26.18 12.63 -6.04
N ALA A 99 26.17 11.67 -6.98
CA ALA A 99 25.54 11.85 -8.29
C ALA A 99 24.04 12.12 -8.16
N LEU A 100 23.32 11.33 -7.36
CA LEU A 100 21.89 11.52 -7.12
C LEU A 100 21.61 12.82 -6.36
N ALA A 101 22.42 13.14 -5.35
CA ALA A 101 22.27 14.39 -4.59
C ALA A 101 22.49 15.65 -5.45
N ALA A 102 23.37 15.58 -6.46
CA ALA A 102 23.60 16.69 -7.40
C ALA A 102 22.46 16.84 -8.43
N THR A 103 21.86 15.72 -8.87
CA THR A 103 20.78 15.72 -9.86
C THR A 103 19.40 16.00 -9.24
N TYR A 104 19.18 15.53 -8.00
CA TYR A 104 17.90 15.62 -7.28
C TYR A 104 18.08 16.28 -5.91
N PRO A 105 18.45 17.58 -5.86
CA PRO A 105 18.78 18.29 -4.62
C PRO A 105 17.61 18.41 -3.63
N GLU A 106 16.38 18.28 -4.10
CA GLU A 106 15.16 18.27 -3.28
C GLU A 106 14.95 16.97 -2.50
N THR A 107 15.65 15.89 -2.88
CA THR A 107 15.56 14.61 -2.18
C THR A 107 16.52 14.55 -0.99
N ASN A 108 16.06 13.95 0.10
CA ASN A 108 16.80 13.85 1.37
C ASN A 108 17.10 12.39 1.74
N GLY A 109 17.00 11.48 0.78
CA GLY A 109 17.26 10.06 0.94
C GLY A 109 17.40 9.34 -0.39
N ALA A 110 17.98 8.14 -0.33
CA ALA A 110 17.96 7.19 -1.44
C ALA A 110 17.60 5.80 -0.92
N LEU A 111 16.85 5.06 -1.72
CA LEU A 111 16.48 3.68 -1.46
C LEU A 111 17.03 2.78 -2.56
N GLU A 112 17.74 1.75 -2.16
CA GLU A 112 18.15 0.65 -3.02
C GLU A 112 17.15 -0.49 -2.88
N PHE A 113 16.65 -0.97 -4.01
CA PHE A 113 15.82 -2.16 -4.13
C PHE A 113 16.60 -3.19 -4.92
N ALA A 114 16.75 -4.40 -4.39
CA ALA A 114 17.40 -5.51 -5.07
C ALA A 114 16.51 -6.76 -5.05
N VAL A 115 16.09 -7.21 -6.23
CA VAL A 115 15.39 -8.48 -6.42
C VAL A 115 16.42 -9.54 -6.76
N VAL A 116 16.59 -10.51 -5.86
CA VAL A 116 17.60 -11.57 -5.96
C VAL A 116 16.90 -12.91 -6.14
N ASP A 117 17.31 -13.67 -7.13
CA ASP A 117 16.87 -15.05 -7.33
C ASP A 117 18.04 -16.03 -7.38
N THR A 118 17.72 -17.31 -7.21
CA THR A 118 18.68 -18.43 -7.28
C THR A 118 18.43 -19.29 -8.53
N GLY A 119 17.81 -18.70 -9.54
CA GLY A 119 17.43 -19.34 -10.78
C GLY A 119 18.60 -19.66 -11.72
N PRO A 120 18.31 -19.94 -12.99
CA PRO A 120 19.31 -20.40 -13.97
C PRO A 120 20.31 -19.31 -14.40
N GLY A 121 20.09 -18.06 -14.00
CA GLY A 121 20.83 -16.91 -14.51
C GLY A 121 20.57 -16.66 -16.00
N VAL A 122 21.13 -15.54 -16.48
CA VAL A 122 21.10 -15.09 -17.87
C VAL A 122 22.44 -15.37 -18.56
N ALA A 123 22.41 -15.86 -19.80
CA ALA A 123 23.60 -16.04 -20.62
C ALA A 123 24.17 -14.68 -21.08
N PRO A 124 25.50 -14.50 -21.16
CA PRO A 124 26.11 -13.21 -21.52
C PRO A 124 25.60 -12.61 -22.84
N GLU A 125 25.36 -13.44 -23.86
CA GLU A 125 24.82 -13.00 -25.14
C GLU A 125 23.38 -12.45 -25.09
N ASP A 126 22.60 -12.85 -24.08
CA ASP A 126 21.21 -12.41 -23.93
C ASP A 126 21.08 -11.11 -23.12
N ILE A 127 22.10 -10.73 -22.33
CA ILE A 127 22.04 -9.61 -21.38
C ILE A 127 21.66 -8.30 -22.07
N SER A 128 22.35 -7.94 -23.16
CA SER A 128 22.13 -6.69 -23.88
C SER A 128 20.71 -6.58 -24.46
N ARG A 129 20.06 -7.72 -24.68
CA ARG A 129 18.75 -7.81 -25.36
C ARG A 129 17.57 -7.90 -24.39
N LEU A 130 17.82 -8.11 -23.10
CA LEU A 130 16.75 -8.25 -22.09
C LEU A 130 15.88 -7.00 -21.94
N PHE A 131 16.43 -5.84 -22.23
CA PHE A 131 15.75 -4.54 -22.13
C PHE A 131 15.21 -4.07 -23.49
N GLU A 132 15.38 -4.86 -24.56
CA GLU A 132 14.80 -4.56 -25.86
C GLU A 132 13.30 -4.91 -25.86
N PRO A 133 12.41 -4.02 -26.35
CA PRO A 133 10.98 -4.29 -26.44
C PRO A 133 10.68 -5.54 -27.27
N PHE A 134 9.74 -6.36 -26.79
CA PHE A 134 9.30 -7.61 -27.43
C PHE A 134 10.37 -8.70 -27.54
N THR A 135 11.54 -8.50 -26.92
CA THR A 135 12.59 -9.52 -26.92
C THR A 135 12.37 -10.52 -25.78
N GLN A 136 12.49 -11.81 -26.12
CA GLN A 136 12.50 -12.91 -25.16
C GLN A 136 13.82 -13.68 -25.33
N SER A 137 14.46 -14.04 -24.22
CA SER A 137 15.66 -14.89 -24.29
C SER A 137 15.32 -16.25 -24.91
N ALA A 138 16.33 -16.92 -25.50
CA ALA A 138 16.14 -18.25 -26.12
C ALA A 138 15.55 -19.26 -25.12
N ARG A 139 15.93 -19.16 -23.84
CA ARG A 139 15.36 -19.93 -22.74
C ARG A 139 13.93 -19.52 -22.38
N GLY A 140 13.60 -18.23 -22.44
CA GLY A 140 12.23 -17.74 -22.26
C GLY A 140 11.27 -18.27 -23.34
N LEU A 141 11.73 -18.36 -24.58
CA LEU A 141 11.00 -18.99 -25.68
C LEU A 141 10.82 -20.50 -25.47
N GLN A 142 11.87 -21.19 -24.99
CA GLN A 142 11.80 -22.62 -24.68
C GLN A 142 10.86 -22.92 -23.49
N TRP A 143 10.84 -22.05 -22.48
CA TRP A 143 9.92 -22.12 -21.33
C TRP A 143 8.46 -21.86 -21.74
N SER A 144 8.25 -20.88 -22.62
CA SER A 144 6.93 -20.60 -23.19
C SER A 144 6.43 -21.70 -24.14
N ALA A 145 7.32 -22.53 -24.69
CA ALA A 145 6.95 -23.66 -25.52
C ALA A 145 6.42 -24.84 -24.70
N THR A 146 6.84 -24.97 -23.43
CA THR A 146 6.36 -26.01 -22.50
C THR A 146 5.05 -25.66 -21.79
N ASP A 147 4.76 -24.37 -21.60
CA ASP A 147 3.47 -23.88 -21.07
C ASP A 147 3.09 -22.53 -21.73
N PRO A 148 2.21 -22.55 -22.76
CA PRO A 148 1.79 -21.35 -23.48
C PRO A 148 1.10 -20.30 -22.61
N SER A 149 0.51 -20.70 -21.48
CA SER A 149 -0.19 -19.80 -20.56
C SER A 149 0.76 -18.87 -19.79
N GLN A 150 2.05 -19.20 -19.77
CA GLN A 150 3.10 -18.42 -19.09
C GLN A 150 3.95 -17.59 -20.07
N ARG A 151 3.49 -17.37 -21.29
CA ARG A 151 4.17 -16.50 -22.27
C ARG A 151 4.03 -15.05 -21.82
N GLY A 152 5.14 -14.39 -21.50
CA GLY A 152 5.15 -12.96 -21.16
C GLY A 152 5.35 -12.11 -22.41
N ASN A 153 4.87 -10.88 -22.46
CA ASN A 153 4.89 -10.06 -23.68
C ASN A 153 6.29 -9.51 -24.07
N GLY A 154 7.31 -9.73 -23.23
CA GLY A 154 8.65 -9.15 -23.44
C GLY A 154 8.72 -7.65 -23.18
N LEU A 155 7.65 -7.04 -22.64
CA LEU A 155 7.56 -5.60 -22.39
C LEU A 155 7.84 -5.21 -20.93
N GLY A 156 7.74 -6.15 -19.99
CA GLY A 156 7.85 -5.84 -18.56
C GLY A 156 9.18 -5.19 -18.19
N LEU A 157 10.32 -5.80 -18.58
CA LEU A 157 11.66 -5.26 -18.27
C LEU A 157 11.92 -3.88 -18.90
N PRO A 158 11.63 -3.65 -20.20
CA PRO A 158 11.70 -2.31 -20.79
C PRO A 158 10.84 -1.27 -20.04
N ILE A 159 9.59 -1.61 -19.71
CA ILE A 159 8.70 -0.70 -18.96
C ILE A 159 9.27 -0.41 -17.56
N SER A 160 9.78 -1.43 -16.88
CA SER A 160 10.41 -1.26 -15.56
C SER A 160 11.64 -0.37 -15.62
N GLN A 161 12.50 -0.55 -16.63
CA GLN A 161 13.66 0.32 -16.84
C GLN A 161 13.22 1.78 -17.04
N GLN A 162 12.18 2.01 -17.84
CA GLN A 162 11.68 3.36 -18.08
C GLN A 162 11.07 4.00 -16.83
N PHE A 163 10.28 3.25 -16.06
CA PHE A 163 9.69 3.78 -14.82
C PHE A 163 10.76 4.11 -13.78
N VAL A 164 11.78 3.26 -13.63
CA VAL A 164 12.92 3.55 -12.77
C VAL A 164 13.66 4.82 -13.22
N GLN A 165 13.92 4.97 -14.52
CA GLN A 165 14.53 6.18 -15.08
C GLN A 165 13.68 7.44 -14.87
N LEU A 166 12.37 7.35 -15.07
CA LEU A 166 11.44 8.46 -14.82
C LEU A 166 11.45 8.88 -13.34
N MET A 167 11.55 7.92 -12.42
CA MET A 167 11.71 8.17 -10.98
C MET A 167 13.14 8.59 -10.58
N GLY A 168 14.01 8.82 -11.56
CA GLY A 168 15.36 9.34 -11.36
C GLY A 168 16.40 8.31 -10.92
N GLY A 169 16.08 7.02 -11.07
CA GLY A 169 16.99 5.92 -10.77
C GLY A 169 17.59 5.26 -12.00
N GLU A 170 18.37 4.22 -11.75
CA GLU A 170 18.94 3.35 -12.75
C GLU A 170 18.70 1.89 -12.37
N LEU A 171 18.23 1.07 -13.32
CA LEU A 171 18.03 -0.37 -13.16
C LEU A 171 19.24 -1.12 -13.72
N THR A 172 19.93 -1.86 -12.87
CA THR A 172 21.13 -2.65 -13.19
C THR A 172 20.87 -4.14 -12.97
N LEU A 173 21.73 -4.97 -13.57
CA LEU A 173 21.60 -6.42 -13.60
C LEU A 173 22.97 -7.06 -13.30
N GLU A 174 23.01 -7.92 -12.30
CA GLU A 174 24.11 -8.83 -12.02
C GLU A 174 23.62 -10.27 -12.15
N THR A 175 24.34 -11.12 -12.89
CA THR A 175 23.86 -12.48 -13.17
C THR A 175 25.01 -13.43 -13.41
N GLN A 176 24.84 -14.67 -12.95
CA GLN A 176 25.76 -15.77 -13.25
C GLN A 176 24.97 -17.02 -13.60
N LEU A 177 25.38 -17.69 -14.68
CA LEU A 177 24.73 -18.92 -15.14
C LEU A 177 24.71 -19.97 -14.02
N ASN A 178 23.53 -20.51 -13.76
CA ASN A 178 23.22 -21.50 -12.71
C ASN A 178 23.50 -21.03 -11.27
N ARG A 179 23.65 -19.73 -11.03
CA ARG A 179 23.73 -19.16 -9.67
C ARG A 179 22.64 -18.12 -9.36
N GLY A 180 21.92 -17.67 -10.38
CA GLY A 180 20.81 -16.75 -10.26
C GLY A 180 21.10 -15.36 -10.82
N THR A 181 20.16 -14.47 -10.54
CA THR A 181 20.14 -13.11 -11.07
C THR A 181 19.75 -12.12 -9.96
N THR A 182 20.37 -10.94 -9.99
CA THR A 182 20.06 -9.81 -9.13
C THR A 182 19.75 -8.60 -10.01
N PHE A 183 18.51 -8.11 -9.94
CA PHE A 183 18.14 -6.82 -10.48
C PHE A 183 18.18 -5.78 -9.36
N THR A 184 18.96 -4.73 -9.53
CA THR A 184 19.11 -3.67 -8.53
C THR A 184 18.71 -2.34 -9.13
N PHE A 185 17.95 -1.53 -8.39
CA PHE A 185 17.75 -0.13 -8.74
C PHE A 185 17.79 0.76 -7.51
N VAL A 186 18.31 1.97 -7.71
CA VAL A 186 18.40 2.99 -6.67
C VAL A 186 17.49 4.16 -7.04
N LEU A 187 16.58 4.52 -6.15
CA LEU A 187 15.71 5.67 -6.32
C LEU A 187 16.12 6.80 -5.37
N PRO A 188 16.29 8.04 -5.88
CA PRO A 188 16.28 9.22 -5.02
C PRO A 188 14.86 9.39 -4.48
N VAL A 189 14.73 9.58 -3.16
CA VAL A 189 13.41 9.70 -2.52
C VAL A 189 13.38 10.86 -1.54
N GLN A 190 12.27 11.58 -1.55
CA GLN A 190 11.93 12.46 -0.44
C GLN A 190 11.32 11.60 0.67
N ARG A 191 12.03 11.52 1.80
CA ARG A 191 11.53 10.92 3.02
C ARG A 191 10.49 11.87 3.58
N VAL A 192 9.28 11.35 3.77
CA VAL A 192 8.18 12.09 4.37
C VAL A 192 8.03 11.57 5.78
N ASP A 193 8.41 12.38 6.76
CA ASP A 193 7.98 12.09 8.12
C ASP A 193 6.51 12.49 8.18
N ARG A 194 5.60 11.51 8.30
CA ARG A 194 4.18 11.82 8.49
C ARG A 194 4.08 12.70 9.74
N SER A 195 3.36 13.81 9.64
CA SER A 195 2.81 14.46 10.84
C SER A 195 1.89 13.45 11.50
N ALA A 196 2.42 12.72 12.47
CA ALA A 196 1.70 11.66 13.12
C ALA A 196 0.50 12.30 13.85
N VAL A 197 -0.71 11.83 13.56
CA VAL A 197 -1.92 12.23 14.26
C VAL A 197 -2.29 11.08 15.17
N PHE A 198 -2.27 11.33 16.47
CA PHE A 198 -2.60 10.33 17.48
C PHE A 198 -3.95 10.64 18.09
N PRO A 199 -4.99 9.82 17.84
CA PRO A 199 -6.23 9.94 18.58
C PRO A 199 -6.03 9.44 20.01
N THR A 200 -6.61 10.14 20.97
CA THR A 200 -6.66 9.71 22.38
C THR A 200 -8.11 9.54 22.83
N PRO A 201 -8.41 8.53 23.64
CA PRO A 201 -9.78 8.25 24.07
C PRO A 201 -10.32 9.27 25.09
N ASP A 202 -9.45 9.93 25.87
CA ASP A 202 -9.82 10.90 26.91
C ASP A 202 -8.69 11.88 27.23
N GLY A 203 -8.96 12.82 28.14
CA GLY A 203 -8.01 13.85 28.57
C GLY A 203 -6.79 13.30 29.32
N GLN A 204 -6.91 12.19 30.05
CA GLN A 204 -5.79 11.62 30.81
C GLN A 204 -4.77 10.98 29.85
N ALA A 205 -5.26 10.25 28.85
CA ALA A 205 -4.44 9.71 27.78
C ALA A 205 -3.78 10.82 26.96
N ALA A 206 -4.47 11.94 26.72
CA ALA A 206 -3.91 13.11 26.05
C ALA A 206 -2.73 13.73 26.82
N VAL A 207 -2.85 13.89 28.15
CA VAL A 207 -1.76 14.40 29.01
C VAL A 207 -0.55 13.47 28.97
N ALA A 208 -0.77 12.16 29.13
CA ALA A 208 0.31 11.17 29.11
C ALA A 208 1.04 11.15 27.76
N LEU A 209 0.28 11.18 26.66
CA LEU A 209 0.87 11.18 25.32
C LEU A 209 1.63 12.49 25.03
N ALA A 210 1.14 13.64 25.50
CA ALA A 210 1.82 14.91 25.33
C ALA A 210 3.22 14.91 25.97
N GLN A 211 3.38 14.26 27.13
CA GLN A 211 4.68 14.12 27.80
C GLN A 211 5.70 13.31 26.99
N THR A 212 5.25 12.27 26.29
CA THR A 212 6.18 11.35 25.60
C THR A 212 6.41 11.74 24.15
N TRP A 213 5.40 12.25 23.47
CA TRP A 213 5.44 12.49 22.03
C TRP A 213 5.76 13.95 21.65
N HIS A 214 5.56 14.91 22.58
CA HIS A 214 5.79 16.34 22.34
C HIS A 214 5.08 16.88 21.07
N PRO A 215 3.73 16.84 21.03
CA PRO A 215 2.95 17.31 19.88
C PRO A 215 3.21 18.78 19.55
N HIS A 216 3.18 19.12 18.25
CA HIS A 216 3.19 20.51 17.79
C HIS A 216 1.82 21.20 17.99
N LEU A 217 0.73 20.44 17.84
CA LEU A 217 -0.64 20.93 17.99
C LEU A 217 -1.54 19.83 18.56
N ILE A 218 -2.45 20.22 19.45
CA ILE A 218 -3.47 19.35 20.06
C ILE A 218 -4.85 19.94 19.80
N TRP A 219 -5.72 19.13 19.18
CA TRP A 219 -7.15 19.38 19.13
C TRP A 219 -7.79 18.85 20.42
N MET A 220 -8.27 19.73 21.28
CA MET A 220 -8.76 19.37 22.61
C MET A 220 -10.28 19.44 22.67
N ASP A 221 -10.96 18.30 22.77
CA ASP A 221 -12.40 18.34 23.07
C ASP A 221 -12.65 18.87 24.48
N ILE A 222 -13.45 19.93 24.59
CA ILE A 222 -13.77 20.52 25.88
C ILE A 222 -14.65 19.59 26.72
N ARG A 223 -15.50 18.79 26.08
CA ARG A 223 -16.49 17.94 26.75
C ARG A 223 -16.10 16.47 26.62
N MET A 224 -15.21 16.04 27.51
CA MET A 224 -14.80 14.63 27.66
C MET A 224 -15.24 14.07 29.02
N PRO A 225 -15.53 12.75 29.11
CA PRO A 225 -15.78 12.11 30.38
C PRO A 225 -14.48 12.02 31.22
N GLY A 226 -14.61 12.08 32.54
CA GLY A 226 -13.46 12.03 33.44
C GLY A 226 -12.71 13.35 33.47
N LEU A 227 -11.48 13.37 32.95
CA LEU A 227 -10.68 14.59 32.85
C LEU A 227 -11.16 15.40 31.63
N ASP A 228 -11.85 16.52 31.89
CA ASP A 228 -12.35 17.39 30.84
C ASP A 228 -11.23 18.14 30.09
N GLY A 229 -11.57 18.76 28.95
CA GLY A 229 -10.58 19.43 28.12
C GLY A 229 -9.94 20.66 28.76
N TYR A 230 -10.63 21.33 29.69
CA TYR A 230 -10.07 22.48 30.42
C TYR A 230 -8.97 22.02 31.39
N ALA A 231 -9.26 21.01 32.19
CA ALA A 231 -8.32 20.44 33.14
C ALA A 231 -7.14 19.76 32.42
N ALA A 232 -7.39 19.02 31.33
CA ALA A 232 -6.34 18.42 30.52
C ALA A 232 -5.41 19.48 29.91
N THR A 233 -5.95 20.58 29.37
CA THR A 233 -5.15 21.69 28.83
C THR A 233 -4.27 22.31 29.92
N SER A 234 -4.85 22.59 31.10
CA SER A 234 -4.11 23.16 32.22
C SER A 234 -2.96 22.26 32.67
N GLN A 235 -3.18 20.93 32.71
CA GLN A 235 -2.12 19.97 33.02
C GLN A 235 -1.04 19.94 31.94
N ILE A 236 -1.41 19.91 30.66
CA ILE A 236 -0.44 19.89 29.55
C ILE A 236 0.43 21.15 29.54
N LYS A 237 -0.16 22.34 29.73
CA LYS A 237 0.61 23.60 29.80
C LYS A 237 1.53 23.64 31.02
N ALA A 238 1.18 22.96 32.12
CA ALA A 238 2.04 22.84 33.30
C ALA A 238 3.28 21.94 33.08
N LEU A 239 3.33 21.13 32.02
CA LEU A 239 4.47 20.26 31.71
C LEU A 239 5.69 21.01 31.16
N THR A 240 5.54 22.29 30.81
CA THR A 240 6.64 23.13 30.26
C THR A 240 7.40 22.44 29.10
N LEU A 241 6.66 21.87 28.15
CA LEU A 241 7.24 21.25 26.95
C LEU A 241 7.87 22.32 26.05
N ASP A 242 8.98 21.98 25.38
CA ASP A 242 9.65 22.83 24.40
C ASP A 242 9.81 22.08 23.05
N PRO A 243 9.19 22.56 21.95
CA PRO A 243 8.24 23.68 21.91
C PRO A 243 6.93 23.36 22.63
N ALA A 244 6.28 24.38 23.18
CA ALA A 244 4.97 24.20 23.80
C ALA A 244 3.92 23.89 22.71
N PRO A 245 3.03 22.91 22.93
CA PRO A 245 1.99 22.57 21.95
C PRO A 245 1.01 23.73 21.77
N VAL A 246 0.61 23.97 20.52
CA VAL A 246 -0.56 24.79 20.19
C VAL A 246 -1.81 24.03 20.61
N MET A 247 -2.62 24.61 21.48
CA MET A 247 -3.83 24.01 22.02
C MET A 247 -5.07 24.64 21.38
N ILE A 248 -5.83 23.89 20.58
CA ILE A 248 -7.07 24.38 19.96
C ILE A 248 -8.27 23.62 20.50
N ALA A 249 -9.17 24.32 21.19
CA ALA A 249 -10.36 23.76 21.80
C ALA A 249 -11.42 23.38 20.76
N LEU A 250 -12.05 22.21 20.89
CA LEU A 250 -13.24 21.81 20.14
C LEU A 250 -14.48 22.00 21.03
N THR A 251 -15.31 22.99 20.73
CA THR A 251 -16.49 23.34 21.53
C THR A 251 -17.80 23.16 20.76
N ALA A 252 -18.90 22.85 21.46
CA ALA A 252 -20.24 22.74 20.90
C ALA A 252 -21.07 24.05 20.98
N SER A 253 -20.69 25.03 21.82
CA SER A 253 -21.55 26.19 22.10
C SER A 253 -21.08 27.48 21.40
N PRO A 254 -22.02 28.37 21.02
CA PRO A 254 -21.73 29.61 20.32
C PRO A 254 -21.53 30.83 21.27
N PHE A 255 -21.53 30.65 22.59
CA PHE A 255 -21.60 31.77 23.54
C PHE A 255 -20.22 32.33 23.93
N GLU A 256 -20.12 33.67 24.08
CA GLU A 256 -18.87 34.36 24.43
C GLU A 256 -18.30 33.96 25.80
N GLU A 257 -19.14 33.58 26.76
CA GLU A 257 -18.70 33.17 28.11
C GLU A 257 -17.79 31.93 28.08
N GLU A 258 -17.93 31.08 27.07
CA GLU A 258 -17.08 29.89 26.91
C GLU A 258 -15.69 30.26 26.38
N ARG A 259 -15.58 31.34 25.60
CA ARG A 259 -14.31 31.84 25.08
C ARG A 259 -13.38 32.28 26.21
N ALA A 260 -13.90 33.00 27.20
CA ALA A 260 -13.12 33.42 28.36
C ALA A 260 -12.57 32.22 29.13
N LYS A 261 -13.36 31.15 29.29
CA LYS A 261 -12.94 29.91 29.97
C LYS A 261 -11.89 29.14 29.18
N ILE A 262 -12.05 29.04 27.85
CA ILE A 262 -11.09 28.38 26.96
C ILE A 262 -9.72 29.07 27.02
N LEU A 263 -9.71 30.41 26.94
CA LEU A 263 -8.48 31.19 27.04
C LEU A 263 -7.86 31.09 28.44
N ALA A 264 -8.67 31.14 29.50
CA ALA A 264 -8.19 30.99 30.87
C ALA A 264 -7.58 29.61 31.16
N ALA A 265 -8.06 28.55 30.50
CA ALA A 265 -7.48 27.21 30.59
C ALA A 265 -6.16 27.05 29.83
N GLY A 266 -5.76 28.07 29.04
CA GLY A 266 -4.52 28.07 28.28
C GLY A 266 -4.65 27.56 26.84
N CYS A 267 -5.86 27.51 26.27
CA CYS A 267 -6.00 27.25 24.83
C CYS A 267 -5.61 28.48 24.01
N ASP A 268 -4.97 28.24 22.87
CA ASP A 268 -4.51 29.26 21.92
C ASP A 268 -5.63 29.69 20.95
N ASP A 269 -6.61 28.81 20.70
CA ASP A 269 -7.81 29.10 19.88
C ASP A 269 -8.93 28.08 20.14
N PHE A 270 -10.03 28.19 19.39
CA PHE A 270 -11.11 27.21 19.36
C PHE A 270 -11.70 26.99 17.95
N VAL A 271 -12.35 25.84 17.79
CA VAL A 271 -13.15 25.45 16.63
C VAL A 271 -14.50 24.92 17.12
N ARG A 272 -15.56 25.31 16.41
CA ARG A 272 -16.92 24.88 16.71
C ARG A 272 -17.25 23.54 16.07
N LYS A 273 -17.93 22.69 16.82
CA LYS A 273 -18.55 21.44 16.35
C LYS A 273 -19.97 21.70 15.79
N PRO A 274 -20.38 21.04 14.69
CA PRO A 274 -19.57 20.17 13.84
C PRO A 274 -18.53 20.96 13.05
N PHE A 275 -17.30 20.48 13.02
CA PHE A 275 -16.19 21.16 12.35
C PHE A 275 -16.19 20.85 10.85
N GLN A 276 -15.75 21.83 10.05
CA GLN A 276 -15.52 21.65 8.62
C GLN A 276 -14.01 21.44 8.38
N LEU A 277 -13.66 20.55 7.46
CA LEU A 277 -12.26 20.27 7.11
C LEU A 277 -11.49 21.55 6.78
N GLN A 278 -12.08 22.44 5.96
CA GLN A 278 -11.45 23.70 5.58
C GLN A 278 -11.14 24.58 6.80
N GLY A 279 -12.05 24.65 7.78
CA GLY A 279 -11.84 25.40 9.02
C GLY A 279 -10.71 24.83 9.87
N LEU A 280 -10.62 23.50 9.99
CA LEU A 280 -9.51 22.84 10.69
C LEU A 280 -8.16 23.12 10.01
N LEU A 281 -8.11 23.00 8.69
CA LEU A 281 -6.89 23.27 7.92
C LEU A 281 -6.45 24.74 8.04
N GLN A 282 -7.39 25.69 7.99
CA GLN A 282 -7.08 27.11 8.20
C GLN A 282 -6.46 27.37 9.58
N LYS A 283 -6.99 26.76 10.64
CA LYS A 283 -6.43 26.89 11.99
C LYS A 283 -5.03 26.28 12.09
N ILE A 284 -4.80 25.09 11.54
CA ILE A 284 -3.45 24.50 11.52
C ILE A 284 -2.46 25.43 10.80
N ALA A 285 -2.83 25.99 9.65
CA ALA A 285 -1.96 26.93 8.91
C ALA A 285 -1.77 28.29 9.60
N ALA A 286 -2.70 28.71 10.43
CA ALA A 286 -2.57 29.95 11.19
C ALA A 286 -1.55 29.82 12.34
N TYR A 287 -1.40 28.63 12.93
CA TYR A 287 -0.59 28.42 14.13
C TYR A 287 0.69 27.61 13.89
N LEU A 288 0.73 26.79 12.84
CA LEU A 288 1.93 26.03 12.47
C LEU A 288 2.46 26.52 11.12
N PRO A 289 3.80 26.49 10.90
CA PRO A 289 4.43 26.89 9.65
C PRO A 289 4.24 25.82 8.55
N VAL A 290 2.99 25.45 8.27
CA VAL A 290 2.65 24.43 7.27
C VAL A 290 2.35 25.05 5.90
N ARG A 291 2.65 24.31 4.85
CA ARG A 291 2.21 24.60 3.47
C ARG A 291 1.37 23.43 2.99
N TYR A 292 0.12 23.70 2.63
CA TYR A 292 -0.74 22.69 2.02
C TYR A 292 -0.38 22.51 0.55
N ARG A 293 -0.10 21.25 0.18
CA ARG A 293 -0.08 20.84 -1.22
C ARG A 293 -1.47 20.31 -1.54
N TYR A 294 -2.24 21.10 -2.27
CA TYR A 294 -3.45 20.60 -2.88
C TYR A 294 -3.02 19.81 -4.11
N ALA A 295 -3.59 18.61 -4.31
CA ALA A 295 -3.50 17.98 -5.60
C ALA A 295 -4.08 18.98 -6.61
N GLU A 296 -3.30 19.35 -7.63
CA GLU A 296 -3.85 20.02 -8.79
C GLU A 296 -4.94 19.08 -9.30
N ALA A 297 -6.20 19.45 -9.08
CA ALA A 297 -7.26 18.88 -9.87
C ALA A 297 -6.91 19.29 -11.30
N GLU A 298 -6.37 18.34 -12.08
CA GLU A 298 -6.22 18.47 -13.53
C GLU A 298 -7.62 18.59 -14.15
N PHE A 299 -8.29 19.72 -13.92
CA PHE A 299 -9.20 20.28 -14.90
C PHE A 299 -8.31 20.95 -15.94
N GLY A 300 -7.76 20.12 -16.83
CA GLY A 300 -7.35 20.60 -18.12
C GLY A 300 -8.55 21.30 -18.75
N SER A 301 -8.42 22.60 -18.97
CA SER A 301 -9.35 23.40 -19.74
C SER A 301 -9.63 22.71 -21.08
N PRO A 302 -10.88 22.36 -21.43
CA PRO A 302 -11.19 21.90 -22.77
C PRO A 302 -11.38 23.15 -23.64
N GLU A 303 -10.31 23.68 -24.21
CA GLU A 303 -10.42 24.52 -25.40
C GLU A 303 -10.40 23.60 -26.63
N GLY A 304 -11.60 23.21 -27.06
CA GLY A 304 -11.86 22.47 -28.29
C GLY A 304 -13.37 22.25 -28.46
N PRO A 305 -14.02 22.80 -29.50
CA PRO A 305 -15.47 22.74 -29.64
C PRO A 305 -15.88 21.44 -30.33
N GLU A 306 -15.92 20.34 -29.58
CA GLU A 306 -16.72 19.18 -29.99
C GLU A 306 -17.50 18.66 -28.78
N ALA A 307 -18.76 19.06 -28.73
CA ALA A 307 -19.74 18.46 -27.86
C ALA A 307 -20.00 17.02 -28.31
N VAL A 308 -19.79 16.05 -27.43
CA VAL A 308 -20.68 14.89 -27.35
C VAL A 308 -20.99 14.62 -25.89
N ASN A 309 -22.28 14.68 -25.59
CA ASN A 309 -22.88 14.41 -24.30
C ASN A 309 -22.46 13.06 -23.69
N SER A 310 -22.02 13.07 -22.44
CA SER A 310 -22.34 12.01 -21.48
C SER A 310 -22.18 12.52 -20.04
N ALA A 311 -23.21 13.18 -19.54
CA ALA A 311 -23.50 13.16 -18.11
C ALA A 311 -23.93 11.72 -17.75
N GLY A 312 -22.97 10.91 -17.32
CA GLY A 312 -23.23 9.64 -16.65
C GLY A 312 -22.54 9.72 -15.29
N SER A 313 -23.34 9.89 -14.23
CA SER A 313 -22.86 9.78 -12.86
C SER A 313 -22.10 8.46 -12.69
N GLN A 314 -20.90 8.49 -12.08
CA GLN A 314 -20.26 7.26 -11.64
C GLN A 314 -21.25 6.50 -10.74
N PRO A 315 -21.50 5.20 -11.00
CA PRO A 315 -22.44 4.42 -10.20
C PRO A 315 -21.96 4.34 -8.75
N ASP A 316 -22.88 4.51 -7.80
CA ASP A 316 -22.56 4.39 -6.37
C ASP A 316 -22.18 2.93 -6.04
N ARG A 317 -21.35 2.73 -5.02
CA ARG A 317 -20.85 1.41 -4.59
C ARG A 317 -22.00 0.45 -4.26
N ALA A 318 -23.11 0.96 -3.73
CA ALA A 318 -24.31 0.19 -3.46
C ALA A 318 -25.00 -0.31 -4.76
N GLU A 319 -25.02 0.52 -5.80
CA GLU A 319 -25.61 0.19 -7.11
C GLU A 319 -24.76 -0.84 -7.85
N LEU A 320 -23.44 -0.65 -7.86
CA LEU A 320 -22.46 -1.60 -8.39
C LEU A 320 -22.63 -2.99 -7.78
N ARG A 321 -22.78 -3.04 -6.46
CA ARG A 321 -22.97 -4.28 -5.72
C ARG A 321 -24.30 -4.96 -6.03
N LEU A 322 -25.40 -4.20 -6.03
CA LEU A 322 -26.72 -4.75 -6.36
C LEU A 322 -26.70 -5.34 -7.78
N TRP A 323 -26.07 -4.65 -8.73
CA TRP A 323 -25.95 -5.13 -10.10
C TRP A 323 -25.09 -6.38 -10.21
N LEU A 324 -23.91 -6.43 -9.58
CA LEU A 324 -23.04 -7.61 -9.59
C LEU A 324 -23.75 -8.85 -9.02
N GLN A 325 -24.61 -8.67 -8.02
CA GLN A 325 -25.42 -9.75 -7.45
C GLN A 325 -26.53 -10.26 -8.39
N THR A 326 -26.97 -9.47 -9.37
CA THR A 326 -27.93 -9.91 -10.40
C THR A 326 -27.30 -10.73 -11.53
N MET A 327 -25.96 -10.76 -11.63
CA MET A 327 -25.25 -11.54 -12.64
C MET A 327 -25.34 -13.04 -12.36
N ALA A 328 -25.16 -13.87 -13.39
CA ALA A 328 -25.10 -15.32 -13.23
C ALA A 328 -23.97 -15.74 -12.27
N ALA A 329 -24.21 -16.80 -11.49
CA ALA A 329 -23.26 -17.27 -10.48
C ALA A 329 -21.87 -17.59 -11.06
N ASP A 330 -21.82 -18.15 -12.27
CA ASP A 330 -20.57 -18.46 -12.98
C ASP A 330 -19.74 -17.20 -13.27
N TRP A 331 -20.42 -16.08 -13.56
CA TRP A 331 -19.78 -14.78 -13.79
C TRP A 331 -19.24 -14.17 -12.51
N GLN A 332 -20.03 -14.22 -11.42
CA GLN A 332 -19.58 -13.76 -10.10
C GLN A 332 -18.36 -14.55 -9.62
N GLN A 333 -18.38 -15.87 -9.81
CA GLN A 333 -17.28 -16.75 -9.45
C GLN A 333 -16.04 -16.49 -10.31
N ALA A 334 -16.18 -16.30 -11.62
CA ALA A 334 -15.05 -15.99 -12.50
C ALA A 334 -14.41 -14.63 -12.16
N LEU A 335 -15.23 -13.61 -11.88
CA LEU A 335 -14.76 -12.29 -11.47
C LEU A 335 -14.07 -12.35 -10.09
N GLY A 336 -14.67 -13.08 -9.15
CA GLY A 336 -14.11 -13.29 -7.81
C GLY A 336 -12.81 -14.08 -7.82
N GLN A 337 -12.71 -15.15 -8.61
CA GLN A 337 -11.48 -15.92 -8.78
C GLN A 337 -10.38 -15.09 -9.43
N ALA A 338 -10.70 -14.27 -10.44
CA ALA A 338 -9.74 -13.39 -11.08
C ALA A 338 -9.22 -12.30 -10.12
N ALA A 339 -10.10 -11.74 -9.28
CA ALA A 339 -9.73 -10.79 -8.24
C ALA A 339 -8.91 -11.43 -7.10
N ILE A 340 -9.28 -12.62 -6.62
CA ILE A 340 -8.50 -13.39 -5.62
C ILE A 340 -7.12 -13.79 -6.17
N ALA A 341 -7.06 -14.15 -7.45
CA ALA A 341 -5.80 -14.47 -8.13
C ALA A 341 -4.96 -13.22 -8.46
N GLY A 342 -5.47 -12.01 -8.19
CA GLY A 342 -4.80 -10.74 -8.50
C GLY A 342 -4.54 -10.53 -10.00
N SER A 343 -5.37 -11.13 -10.86
CA SER A 343 -5.16 -11.11 -12.31
C SER A 343 -5.96 -9.98 -12.95
N ASP A 344 -5.33 -8.82 -13.09
CA ASP A 344 -5.87 -7.66 -13.80
C ASP A 344 -6.17 -7.98 -15.27
N ASP A 345 -5.29 -8.69 -15.98
CA ASP A 345 -5.49 -9.10 -17.37
C ASP A 345 -6.75 -9.97 -17.53
N ARG A 346 -7.00 -10.92 -16.61
CA ARG A 346 -8.20 -11.77 -16.65
C ARG A 346 -9.46 -11.00 -16.29
N LEU A 347 -9.37 -10.06 -15.34
CA LEU A 347 -10.48 -9.17 -14.99
C LEU A 347 -10.87 -8.28 -16.17
N ILE A 348 -9.90 -7.67 -16.85
CA ILE A 348 -10.16 -6.81 -18.01
C ILE A 348 -10.75 -7.61 -19.17
N GLU A 349 -10.28 -8.84 -19.40
CA GLU A 349 -10.85 -9.74 -20.40
C GLU A 349 -12.31 -10.09 -20.10
N LEU A 350 -12.61 -10.48 -18.86
CA LEU A 350 -13.95 -10.78 -18.39
C LEU A 350 -14.86 -9.54 -18.51
N LEU A 351 -14.39 -8.37 -18.08
CA LEU A 351 -15.14 -7.11 -18.16
C LEU A 351 -15.37 -6.65 -19.61
N GLY A 352 -14.44 -6.93 -20.53
CA GLY A 352 -14.57 -6.62 -21.95
C GLY A 352 -15.60 -7.47 -22.70
N GLN A 353 -16.00 -8.62 -22.13
CA GLN A 353 -17.05 -9.49 -22.68
C GLN A 353 -18.45 -9.07 -22.23
N LEU A 354 -18.58 -8.11 -21.31
CA LEU A 354 -19.85 -7.61 -20.80
C LEU A 354 -20.40 -6.48 -21.69
N LEU A 355 -21.29 -6.85 -22.60
CA LEU A 355 -21.94 -5.92 -23.53
C LEU A 355 -23.16 -5.19 -22.92
N ASP A 356 -23.81 -5.80 -21.92
CA ASP A 356 -25.07 -5.30 -21.33
C ASP A 356 -24.90 -4.63 -19.95
N ALA A 357 -23.71 -4.14 -19.64
CA ALA A 357 -23.45 -3.49 -18.36
C ALA A 357 -24.05 -2.07 -18.30
N PRO A 358 -24.58 -1.63 -17.13
CA PRO A 358 -25.03 -0.26 -16.92
C PRO A 358 -23.91 0.75 -17.18
N THR A 359 -24.28 1.94 -17.65
CA THR A 359 -23.34 3.00 -17.98
C THR A 359 -22.41 3.30 -16.80
N GLY A 360 -21.10 3.25 -17.03
CA GLY A 360 -20.08 3.53 -16.02
C GLY A 360 -19.64 2.33 -15.17
N VAL A 361 -20.38 1.22 -15.12
CA VAL A 361 -20.02 0.06 -14.29
C VAL A 361 -18.75 -0.65 -14.78
N THR A 362 -18.71 -1.04 -16.05
CA THR A 362 -17.53 -1.67 -16.65
C THR A 362 -16.32 -0.76 -16.57
N GLN A 363 -16.53 0.56 -16.73
CA GLN A 363 -15.47 1.55 -16.66
C GLN A 363 -14.90 1.69 -15.24
N THR A 364 -15.76 1.71 -14.21
CA THR A 364 -15.34 1.73 -12.80
C THR A 364 -14.62 0.44 -12.41
N LEU A 365 -15.17 -0.74 -12.72
CA LEU A 365 -14.53 -2.02 -12.41
C LEU A 365 -13.20 -2.20 -13.17
N THR A 366 -13.12 -1.73 -14.41
CA THR A 366 -11.88 -1.74 -15.20
C THR A 366 -10.85 -0.80 -14.58
N THR A 367 -11.26 0.37 -14.09
CA THR A 367 -10.37 1.29 -13.36
C THR A 367 -9.85 0.66 -12.08
N TRP A 368 -10.71 0.00 -11.29
CA TRP A 368 -10.28 -0.73 -10.10
C TRP A 368 -9.33 -1.89 -10.42
N ALA A 369 -9.61 -2.66 -11.47
CA ALA A 369 -8.71 -3.72 -11.93
C ALA A 369 -7.34 -3.17 -12.38
N LYS A 370 -7.33 -2.07 -13.15
CA LYS A 370 -6.09 -1.39 -13.59
C LYS A 370 -5.30 -0.76 -12.45
N ASN A 371 -6.00 -0.33 -11.41
CA ASN A 371 -5.39 0.23 -10.20
C ASN A 371 -5.13 -0.84 -9.12
N PHE A 372 -5.32 -2.12 -9.45
CA PHE A 372 -5.14 -3.26 -8.55
C PHE A 372 -5.98 -3.17 -7.25
N GLU A 373 -7.09 -2.43 -7.29
CA GLU A 373 -8.06 -2.29 -6.20
C GLU A 373 -9.00 -3.52 -6.15
N PHE A 374 -8.45 -4.73 -6.15
CA PHE A 374 -9.21 -5.99 -6.21
C PHE A 374 -10.10 -6.19 -4.99
N ASP A 375 -9.68 -5.70 -3.82
CA ASP A 375 -10.48 -5.74 -2.59
C ASP A 375 -11.83 -5.04 -2.78
N ARG A 376 -11.87 -3.93 -3.55
CA ARG A 376 -13.13 -3.25 -3.85
C ARG A 376 -14.07 -4.09 -4.71
N ILE A 377 -13.51 -4.87 -5.63
CA ILE A 377 -14.26 -5.81 -6.48
C ILE A 377 -14.79 -6.95 -5.61
N LEU A 378 -13.95 -7.51 -4.73
CA LEU A 378 -14.31 -8.58 -3.80
C LEU A 378 -15.40 -8.15 -2.81
N ASP A 379 -15.29 -6.95 -2.22
CA ASP A 379 -16.31 -6.39 -1.32
C ASP A 379 -17.68 -6.22 -2.00
N CYS A 380 -17.69 -6.01 -3.31
CA CYS A 380 -18.92 -5.91 -4.09
C CYS A 380 -19.52 -7.29 -4.42
N LEU A 381 -18.69 -8.32 -4.61
CA LEU A 381 -19.11 -9.69 -4.90
C LEU A 381 -19.53 -10.46 -3.64
N HIS A 382 -18.81 -10.23 -2.55
CA HIS A 382 -18.98 -10.91 -1.28
C HIS A 382 -19.07 -9.85 -0.17
N PRO A 383 -20.29 -9.43 0.22
CA PRO A 383 -20.47 -8.88 1.55
C PRO A 383 -19.78 -9.80 2.54
N GLU A 384 -18.97 -9.29 3.45
CA GLU A 384 -18.62 -10.10 4.60
C GLU A 384 -19.89 -10.70 5.22
N ALA A 385 -19.84 -12.02 5.35
CA ALA A 385 -20.64 -12.74 6.31
C ALA A 385 -20.23 -12.27 7.70
N ASP A 386 -20.77 -11.13 8.13
CA ASP A 386 -20.76 -10.73 9.53
C ASP A 386 -21.85 -11.54 10.26
N GLY A 387 -21.53 -12.80 10.52
CA GLY A 387 -22.24 -13.71 11.41
C GLY A 387 -21.19 -14.46 12.22
N PRO A 388 -21.44 -14.72 13.52
CA PRO A 388 -20.40 -15.11 14.45
C PRO A 388 -19.67 -16.35 13.95
N SER A 389 -18.34 -16.30 14.07
CA SER A 389 -17.41 -17.36 13.72
C SER A 389 -17.99 -18.74 14.06
N PRO A 390 -17.93 -19.74 13.15
CA PRO A 390 -18.27 -21.10 13.52
C PRO A 390 -17.31 -21.50 14.63
N GLN A 391 -17.86 -21.67 15.83
CA GLN A 391 -17.14 -22.15 17.00
C GLN A 391 -16.38 -23.41 16.58
N SER A 392 -15.07 -23.38 16.78
CA SER A 392 -14.22 -24.56 16.73
C SER A 392 -14.94 -25.71 17.46
N PRO A 393 -15.05 -26.92 16.86
CA PRO A 393 -15.65 -28.03 17.56
C PRO A 393 -14.84 -28.26 18.83
N LYS A 394 -15.47 -28.06 19.99
CA LYS A 394 -14.94 -28.47 21.29
C LYS A 394 -14.55 -29.93 21.13
N MET A 395 -13.25 -30.21 21.23
CA MET A 395 -12.79 -31.56 21.53
C MET A 395 -13.43 -31.94 22.85
N THR A 396 -14.47 -32.77 22.77
CA THR A 396 -14.97 -33.57 23.88
C THR A 396 -13.81 -34.38 24.43
N GLU A 397 -13.42 -34.08 25.66
CA GLU A 397 -12.57 -34.93 26.48
C GLU A 397 -13.14 -36.36 26.48
N PRO A 398 -12.34 -37.40 26.22
CA PRO A 398 -12.79 -38.76 26.37
C PRO A 398 -12.99 -39.06 27.86
N ASN A 399 -14.25 -39.32 28.19
CA ASN A 399 -14.73 -39.85 29.45
C ASN A 399 -14.11 -41.24 29.69
N LEU A 400 -12.97 -41.29 30.40
CA LEU A 400 -12.36 -42.52 30.91
C LEU A 400 -12.87 -42.75 32.33
N GLY A 401 -14.10 -43.25 32.42
CA GLY A 401 -14.67 -43.83 33.61
C GLY A 401 -14.48 -45.35 33.60
N SER A 402 -13.79 -45.84 34.63
CA SER A 402 -13.85 -47.19 35.21
C SER A 402 -13.53 -48.39 34.33
N ASP A 403 -12.34 -48.96 34.50
CA ASP A 403 -12.26 -50.38 34.83
C ASP A 403 -11.09 -50.70 35.77
N MET A 404 -11.31 -51.72 36.58
CA MET A 404 -10.67 -52.05 37.85
C MET A 404 -9.25 -52.64 37.76
N GLY A 405 -8.48 -52.50 38.85
CA GLY A 405 -7.69 -53.65 39.32
C GLY A 405 -6.31 -53.38 39.95
N ARG A 406 -6.31 -53.31 41.28
CA ARG A 406 -5.34 -53.93 42.23
C ARG A 406 -3.83 -53.58 42.21
N CYS A 407 -3.36 -53.37 43.45
CA CYS A 407 -2.01 -53.66 43.99
C CYS A 407 -0.86 -52.76 43.50
N ARG A 408 0.10 -52.28 44.30
CA ARG A 408 0.51 -52.54 45.69
C ARG A 408 1.36 -51.33 46.16
N ARG A 409 1.47 -51.17 47.48
CA ARG A 409 2.40 -50.26 48.17
C ARG A 409 3.85 -50.47 47.72
N GLU A 410 4.64 -49.39 47.68
CA GLU A 410 5.96 -49.39 48.33
C GLU A 410 6.51 -47.96 48.50
N THR A 411 6.78 -47.64 49.76
CA THR A 411 7.59 -46.53 50.25
C THR A 411 9.08 -46.80 49.97
N ASN A 412 9.84 -45.80 49.52
CA ASN A 412 11.20 -45.53 50.03
C ASN A 412 11.86 -44.31 49.37
N ARG A 413 12.14 -43.30 50.21
CA ARG A 413 13.39 -42.51 50.19
C ARG A 413 14.52 -43.37 50.81
N PRO A 414 15.81 -42.96 50.84
CA PRO A 414 16.64 -42.01 50.08
C PRO A 414 17.96 -42.77 49.65
N PRO A 415 19.22 -42.25 49.67
CA PRO A 415 19.83 -40.90 49.59
C PRO A 415 20.86 -40.77 48.43
N SER A 416 21.29 -39.57 48.02
CA SER A 416 22.44 -38.79 48.53
C SER A 416 22.47 -37.43 47.84
#